data_AF-A0A2H3BEI4-F1
#
_entry.id   AF-A0A2H3BEI4-F1
#
_cell.length_a   1.000
_cell.length_b   1.000
_cell.length_c   1.000
_cell.angle_alpha   90.00
_cell.angle_beta   90.00
_cell.angle_gamma   90.00
#
_symmetry.space_group_name_H-M   'P 1'
#
loop_
_entity.id
_entity.type
_entity.pdbx_description
1 polymer ?
#
loop_
_entity_poly.entity_id
_entity_poly.type
_entity_poly.pdbx_seq_one_letter_code
_entity_poly.pdbx_strand_id
1 'polypeptide(L)'
;DDDVILIQEPYISKQGKSRATQGWLSIYPTNHEQDPALTRAVTLVNRSISTNTWSSIALDTQDAVAMSLQAPAETIIIVNIY
;
A
#
# COMPACT_ATOMS: atom_id res chain seq x y z
N ASP A 1 8.73 -15.65 4.61
CA ASP A 1 9.00 -14.24 4.31
C ASP A 1 8.04 -13.80 3.24
N ASP A 2 7.38 -12.67 3.48
CA ASP A 2 6.39 -12.09 2.57
C ASP A 2 7.01 -10.88 1.86
N ASP A 3 6.66 -10.72 0.58
CA ASP A 3 7.11 -9.61 -0.27
C ASP A 3 6.14 -8.42 -0.24
N VAL A 4 4.84 -8.71 -0.21
CA VAL A 4 3.76 -7.73 -0.18
C VAL A 4 2.68 -8.20 0.80
N ILE A 5 2.22 -7.30 1.68
CA ILE A 5 1.14 -7.57 2.65
C ILE A 5 -0.03 -6.63 2.36
N LEU A 6 -1.24 -7.19 2.31
CA LEU A 6 -2.48 -6.47 2.08
C LEU A 6 -3.24 -6.42 3.41
N ILE A 7 -3.48 -5.21 3.94
CA ILE A 7 -4.17 -5.00 5.22
C ILE A 7 -5.49 -4.30 4.95
N GLN A 8 -6.57 -4.84 5.51
CA GLN A 8 -7.87 -4.20 5.63
C GLN A 8 -8.07 -3.65 7.05
N GLU A 9 -8.85 -2.57 7.17
CA GLU A 9 -9.14 -1.86 8.42
C GLU A 9 -7.88 -1.57 9.26
N PRO A 10 -6.82 -0.96 8.66
CA PRO A 10 -5.59 -0.71 9.38
C PRO A 10 -5.82 0.28 10.52
N TYR A 11 -5.15 0.07 11.65
CA TYR A 11 -5.05 1.13 12.65
C TYR A 11 -4.25 2.31 12.08
N ILE A 12 -4.91 3.47 11.97
CA ILE A 12 -4.28 4.74 11.61
C ILE A 12 -4.06 5.56 12.88
N SER A 13 -2.82 6.00 13.10
CA SER A 13 -2.47 6.80 14.27
C SER A 13 -3.03 8.22 14.18
N LYS A 14 -2.97 8.96 15.29
CA LYS A 14 -3.29 10.40 15.31
C LYS A 14 -2.41 11.25 14.40
N GLN A 15 -1.25 10.74 13.97
CA GLN A 15 -0.39 11.39 12.97
C GLN A 15 -0.76 11.00 11.53
N GLY A 16 -1.87 10.29 11.34
CA GLY A 16 -2.31 9.83 10.02
C GLY A 16 -1.43 8.72 9.45
N LYS A 17 -0.74 7.91 10.25
CA LYS A 17 0.11 6.82 9.75
C LYS A 17 -0.32 5.47 10.30
N SER A 18 -0.34 4.46 9.44
CA SER A 18 -0.37 3.05 9.84
C SER A 18 0.95 2.64 10.48
N ARG A 19 0.92 1.58 11.28
CA ARG A 19 2.14 1.00 11.87
C ARG A 19 2.80 0.04 10.88
N ALA A 20 3.95 0.43 10.35
CA ALA A 20 4.86 -0.44 9.62
C ALA A 20 6.20 -0.53 10.36
N THR A 21 6.77 -1.73 10.48
CA THR A 21 8.14 -1.89 11.02
C THR A 21 9.16 -1.44 9.98
N GLN A 22 10.43 -1.24 10.38
CA GLN A 22 11.46 -0.69 9.50
C GLN A 22 11.67 -1.47 8.19
N GLY A 23 11.33 -2.76 8.13
CA GLY A 23 11.44 -3.59 6.93
C GLY A 23 10.40 -3.30 5.84
N TRP A 24 9.42 -2.44 6.10
CA TRP A 24 8.27 -2.23 5.22
C TRP A 24 8.14 -0.78 4.75
N LEU A 25 7.58 -0.61 3.56
CA LEU A 25 7.08 0.64 3.02
C LEU A 25 5.55 0.57 2.92
N SER A 26 4.86 1.53 3.52
CA SER A 26 3.40 1.63 3.42
C SER A 26 2.99 2.38 2.16
N ILE A 27 2.08 1.79 1.39
CA ILE A 27 1.33 2.41 0.32
C ILE A 27 -0.08 2.64 0.84
N TYR A 28 -0.49 3.91 0.88
CA TYR A 28 -1.83 4.34 1.26
C TYR A 28 -2.69 4.57 0.02
N PRO A 29 -4.03 4.62 0.17
CA PRO A 29 -4.91 5.10 -0.88
C PRO A 29 -4.53 6.50 -1.33
N THR A 30 -4.82 6.85 -2.59
CA THR A 30 -4.42 8.15 -3.17
C THR A 30 -4.95 9.34 -2.37
N ASN A 31 -6.15 9.21 -1.82
CA ASN A 31 -6.83 10.27 -1.07
C ASN A 31 -6.55 10.22 0.45
N HIS A 32 -5.63 9.38 0.90
CA HIS A 32 -5.33 9.19 2.33
C HIS A 32 -5.04 10.49 3.08
N GLU A 33 -4.20 11.37 2.53
CA GLU A 33 -3.79 12.61 3.20
C GLU A 33 -4.94 13.63 3.32
N GLN A 34 -6.05 13.44 2.58
CA GLN A 34 -7.24 14.31 2.69
C GLN A 34 -8.02 14.04 3.97
N ASP A 35 -8.18 12.75 4.31
CA ASP A 35 -8.79 12.32 5.56
C ASP A 35 -8.27 10.94 5.96
N PRO A 36 -7.15 10.85 6.71
CA PRO A 36 -6.54 9.58 7.09
C PRO A 36 -7.46 8.65 7.89
N ALA A 37 -8.50 9.18 8.54
CA ALA A 37 -9.45 8.39 9.33
C ALA A 37 -10.37 7.53 8.46
N LEU A 38 -10.50 7.85 7.17
CA LEU A 38 -11.30 7.09 6.21
C LEU A 38 -10.51 5.99 5.50
N THR A 39 -9.21 5.83 5.77
CA THR A 39 -8.38 4.82 5.13
C THR A 39 -8.77 3.42 5.60
N ARG A 40 -9.27 2.59 4.68
CA ARG A 40 -9.71 1.21 4.98
C ARG A 40 -8.83 0.13 4.41
N ALA A 41 -7.90 0.47 3.51
CA ALA A 41 -6.91 -0.46 2.97
C ALA A 41 -5.50 0.16 2.99
N VAL A 42 -4.49 -0.64 3.35
CA VAL A 42 -3.07 -0.28 3.22
C VAL A 42 -2.32 -1.48 2.65
N THR A 43 -1.40 -1.22 1.72
CA THR A 43 -0.48 -2.25 1.22
C THR A 43 0.91 -1.99 1.75
N LEU A 44 1.58 -3.01 2.29
CA LEU A 44 2.98 -2.94 2.70
C LEU A 44 3.84 -3.65 1.67
N VAL A 45 4.93 -3.02 1.25
CA VAL A 45 5.95 -3.62 0.37
C VAL A 45 7.23 -3.80 1.15
N ASN A 46 7.79 -5.00 1.07
CA ASN A 46 9.06 -5.34 1.70
C ASN A 46 10.18 -4.49 1.09
N ARG A 47 11.02 -3.88 1.92
CA ARG A 47 12.13 -3.02 1.46
C ARG A 47 13.24 -3.76 0.70
N SER A 48 13.26 -5.10 0.76
CA SER A 48 14.14 -5.90 -0.10
C SER A 48 13.74 -5.79 -1.58
N ILE A 49 12.49 -5.42 -1.88
CA ILE A 49 12.06 -5.12 -3.25
C ILE A 49 12.49 -3.70 -3.60
N SER A 50 13.20 -3.59 -4.71
CA SER A 50 13.64 -2.30 -5.26
C SER A 50 12.44 -1.37 -5.49
N THR A 51 12.54 -0.12 -5.03
CA THR A 51 11.50 0.89 -5.27
C THR A 51 11.36 1.29 -6.74
N ASN A 52 12.27 0.84 -7.61
CA ASN A 52 12.19 1.06 -9.06
C ASN A 52 11.39 -0.04 -9.77
N THR A 53 11.01 -1.11 -9.08
CA THR A 53 10.28 -2.24 -9.67
C THR A 53 8.80 -2.22 -9.31
N TRP A 54 8.30 -1.20 -8.61
CA TRP A 54 6.89 -1.06 -8.33
C TRP A 54 6.47 0.40 -8.25
N SER A 55 5.19 0.66 -8.47
CA SER A 55 4.59 1.98 -8.29
C SER A 55 3.15 1.88 -7.83
N SER A 56 2.66 2.87 -7.10
CA SER A 56 1.24 2.99 -6.80
C SER A 56 0.46 3.40 -8.06
N ILE A 57 -0.76 2.89 -8.17
CA ILE A 57 -1.73 3.26 -9.19
C ILE A 57 -2.79 4.12 -8.51
N ALA A 58 -3.04 5.31 -9.05
CA ALA A 58 -3.99 6.23 -8.46
C ALA A 58 -5.43 5.70 -8.58
N LEU A 59 -6.16 5.69 -7.47
CA LEU A 59 -7.58 5.37 -7.40
C LEU A 59 -8.28 6.44 -6.57
N ASP A 60 -9.43 6.91 -7.05
CA ASP A 60 -10.25 7.90 -6.35
C ASP A 60 -11.13 7.25 -5.28
N THR A 61 -10.50 6.60 -4.30
CA THR A 61 -11.16 5.94 -3.17
C THR A 61 -10.19 5.81 -1.99
N GLN A 62 -10.73 5.69 -0.77
CA GLN A 62 -9.97 5.32 0.43
C GLN A 62 -10.14 3.85 0.84
N ASP A 63 -10.97 3.11 0.10
CA ASP A 63 -11.27 1.70 0.36
C ASP A 63 -10.36 0.73 -0.40
N ALA A 64 -9.48 1.25 -1.27
CA ALA A 64 -8.58 0.42 -2.06
C ALA A 64 -7.19 1.03 -2.26
N VAL A 65 -6.21 0.15 -2.46
CA VAL A 65 -4.84 0.48 -2.87
C VAL A 65 -4.48 -0.39 -4.06
N ALA A 66 -4.10 0.24 -5.18
CA ALA A 66 -3.57 -0.46 -6.33
C ALA A 66 -2.07 -0.18 -6.51
N MET A 67 -1.33 -1.18 -6.96
CA MET A 67 0.07 -1.05 -7.34
C MET A 67 0.41 -1.91 -8.56
N SER A 68 1.38 -1.46 -9.33
CA SER A 68 2.06 -2.29 -10.31
C SER A 68 3.36 -2.82 -9.70
N LEU A 69 3.70 -4.07 -9.98
CA LEU A 69 4.94 -4.73 -9.59
C LEU A 69 5.55 -5.38 -10.84
N GLN A 70 6.74 -4.95 -11.21
CA GLN A 70 7.51 -5.52 -12.30
C GLN A 70 8.21 -6.79 -11.82
N ALA A 71 7.69 -7.94 -12.25
CA ALA A 71 8.37 -9.22 -12.13
C ALA A 71 9.28 -9.44 -13.37
N PRO A 72 10.20 -10.43 -13.34
CA PRO A 72 11.10 -10.70 -14.46
C PRO A 72 10.39 -11.01 -15.79
N ALA A 73 9.22 -11.65 -15.74
CA ALA A 73 8.49 -12.08 -16.93
C ALA A 73 7.34 -11.14 -17.32
N GLU A 74 6.73 -10.46 -16.35
CA GLU A 74 5.50 -9.70 -16.55
C GLU A 74 5.30 -8.62 -15.49
N THR A 75 4.35 -7.73 -15.74
CA THR A 75 3.88 -6.76 -14.74
C THR A 75 2.66 -7.34 -14.03
N ILE A 76 2.74 -7.43 -12.71
CA ILE A 76 1.64 -7.85 -11.85
C ILE A 76 0.91 -6.60 -11.37
N ILE A 77 -0.41 -6.58 -11.49
CA ILE A 77 -1.26 -5.55 -10.88
C ILE A 77 -1.88 -6.14 -9.63
N ILE A 78 -1.61 -5.52 -8.49
CA ILE A 78 -2.17 -5.90 -7.19
C ILE A 78 -3.17 -4.84 -6.80
N VAL A 79 -4.40 -5.25 -6.47
CA VAL A 79 -5.44 -4.37 -5.96
C VAL A 79 -5.91 -4.92 -4.61
N ASN A 80 -5.57 -4.21 -3.53
CA ASN A 80 -6.09 -4.45 -2.19
C ASN A 80 -7.39 -3.68 -2.04
N ILE A 81 -8.50 -4.38 -1.80
CA ILE A 81 -9.84 -3.78 -1.65
C ILE A 81 -10.39 -4.22 -0.29
N TYR A 82 -10.94 -3.26 0.46
CA TYR A 82 -11.72 -3.49 1.68
C TYR A 82 -13.17 -3.84 1.35
#